data_AF-A0A8S3JWU0-F1
#
_entry.id   AF-A0A8S3JWU0-F1
#
_cell.length_a   1.000
_cell.length_b   1.000
_cell.length_c   1.000
_cell.angle_alpha   90.00
_cell.angle_beta   90.00
_cell.angle_gamma   90.00
#
_symmetry.space_group_name_H-M   'P 1'
#
loop_
_entity.id
_entity.type
_entity.pdbx_description
1 polymer ?
#
loop_
_entity_poly.entity_id
_entity_poly.type
_entity_poly.pdbx_seq_one_letter_code
_entity_poly.pdbx_strand_id
1 'polypeptide(L)'
;LWNIHDRAVATVPRPNNSVEGWHNAFADRVAISHPTIVKLGEKIRHEQSKFEVDITKILQSHDIKTKKTCHRKLDERITRLANSFDPTQLDQFLKNMPANINLWVFCFL
;
A
#
# COMPACT_ATOMS: atom_id res chain seq x y z
N LEU A 1 -5.86 3.68 -15.28
CA LEU A 1 -6.34 2.30 -15.53
C LEU A 1 -6.98 1.74 -14.26
N TRP A 2 -8.30 1.52 -14.26
CA TRP A 2 -9.07 1.06 -13.08
C TRP A 2 -9.18 -0.47 -12.97
N ASN A 3 -8.80 -1.21 -14.02
CA ASN A 3 -8.83 -2.66 -14.03
C ASN A 3 -7.62 -3.24 -13.27
N ILE A 4 -7.87 -4.07 -12.26
CA ILE A 4 -6.84 -4.75 -11.45
C ILE A 4 -6.10 -5.80 -12.27
N HIS A 5 -6.80 -6.49 -13.18
CA HIS A 5 -6.21 -7.53 -14.03
C HIS A 5 -5.13 -6.95 -14.94
N ASP A 6 -5.47 -5.91 -15.70
CA ASP A 6 -4.54 -5.29 -16.65
C ASP A 6 -3.31 -4.70 -15.95
N ARG A 7 -3.46 -4.24 -14.70
CA ARG A 7 -2.34 -3.75 -13.88
C ARG A 7 -1.47 -4.87 -13.33
N ALA A 8 -2.08 -6.00 -12.93
CA ALA A 8 -1.34 -7.17 -12.45
C ALA A 8 -0.48 -7.76 -13.57
N VAL A 9 -1.03 -7.83 -14.79
CA VAL A 9 -0.32 -8.27 -16.00
C VAL A 9 0.76 -7.26 -16.39
N ALA A 10 0.47 -5.96 -16.35
CA ALA A 10 1.44 -4.92 -16.66
C ALA A 10 2.47 -4.67 -15.52
N THR A 11 2.43 -5.42 -14.42
CA THR A 11 3.24 -5.21 -13.20
C THR A 11 3.20 -3.77 -12.66
N VAL A 12 2.11 -3.05 -12.95
CA VAL A 12 1.93 -1.67 -12.52
C VAL A 12 1.50 -1.67 -11.05
N PRO A 13 2.12 -0.85 -10.18
CA PRO A 13 1.69 -0.74 -8.79
C PRO A 13 0.19 -0.45 -8.68
N ARG A 14 -0.48 -1.07 -7.70
CA ARG A 14 -1.86 -0.75 -7.37
C ARG A 14 -1.99 0.77 -7.13
N PRO A 15 -3.09 1.41 -7.56
CA PRO A 15 -3.34 2.80 -7.24
C PRO A 15 -3.75 2.87 -5.77
N ASN A 16 -2.80 2.70 -4.86
CA ASN A 16 -2.92 3.31 -3.56
C ASN A 16 -2.89 4.81 -3.83
N ASN A 17 -4.01 5.51 -3.63
CA ASN A 17 -3.99 6.95 -3.59
C ASN A 17 -2.93 7.33 -2.56
N SER A 18 -1.83 7.96 -2.97
CA SER A 18 -0.74 8.30 -2.06
C SER A 18 -1.22 9.15 -0.88
N VAL A 19 -2.27 9.95 -1.10
CA VAL A 19 -2.94 10.73 -0.08
C VAL A 19 -3.68 9.83 0.92
N GLU A 20 -4.36 8.78 0.46
CA GLU A 20 -5.06 7.81 1.33
C GLU A 20 -4.06 7.02 2.17
N GLY A 21 -2.98 6.54 1.55
CA GLY A 21 -1.89 5.88 2.26
C GLY A 21 -1.23 6.80 3.29
N TRP A 22 -1.08 8.09 2.98
CA TRP A 22 -0.58 9.07 3.92
C TRP A 22 -1.56 9.32 5.08
N HIS A 23 -2.85 9.53 4.79
CA HIS A 23 -3.88 9.73 5.81
C HIS A 23 -3.96 8.55 6.79
N ASN A 24 -3.97 7.32 6.27
CA ASN A 24 -4.02 6.14 7.14
C ASN A 24 -2.77 6.04 8.02
N ALA A 25 -1.59 6.22 7.44
CA ALA A 25 -0.34 6.17 8.19
C ALA A 25 -0.21 7.33 9.20
N PHE A 26 -0.80 8.50 8.90
CA PHE A 26 -0.86 9.64 9.81
C PHE A 26 -1.85 9.38 10.95
N ALA A 27 -3.02 8.83 10.68
CA ALA A 27 -4.00 8.43 11.68
C ALA A 27 -3.40 7.44 12.70
N ASP A 28 -2.69 6.42 12.22
CA ASP A 28 -1.94 5.47 13.05
C ASP A 28 -0.89 6.16 13.93
N ARG A 29 -0.19 7.18 13.41
CA ARG A 29 0.87 7.91 14.15
C ARG A 29 0.34 8.92 15.16
N VAL A 30 -0.81 9.52 14.86
CA VAL A 30 -1.54 10.38 15.80
C VAL A 30 -2.10 9.52 16.93
N ALA A 31 -2.62 8.32 16.62
CA ALA A 31 -3.11 7.30 17.58
C ALA A 31 -4.09 7.83 18.64
N ILE A 32 -4.75 8.96 18.36
CA ILE A 32 -5.64 9.67 19.27
C ILE A 32 -6.87 10.08 18.46
N SER A 33 -8.06 9.69 18.92
CA SER A 33 -9.31 9.97 18.20
C SER A 33 -9.63 11.48 18.14
N HIS A 34 -9.24 12.25 19.16
CA HIS A 34 -9.48 13.69 19.24
C HIS A 34 -8.27 14.44 19.84
N PRO A 35 -7.20 14.66 19.06
CA PRO A 35 -6.04 15.39 19.54
C PRO A 35 -6.37 16.88 19.72
N THR A 36 -5.82 17.49 20.75
CA THR A 36 -5.83 18.97 20.88
C THR A 36 -4.98 19.58 19.76
N ILE A 37 -5.27 20.84 19.40
CA ILE A 37 -4.58 21.53 18.29
C ILE A 37 -3.05 21.56 18.46
N VAL A 38 -2.58 21.66 19.70
CA VAL A 38 -1.16 21.63 20.06
C VAL A 38 -0.54 20.27 19.73
N LYS A 39 -1.17 19.17 20.18
CA LYS A 39 -0.70 17.80 19.91
C LYS A 39 -0.74 17.48 18.42
N LEU A 40 -1.77 17.95 17.72
CA LEU A 40 -1.85 17.80 16.26
C LEU A 40 -0.70 18.54 15.57
N GLY A 41 -0.41 19.78 15.98
CA GLY A 41 0.71 20.56 15.44
C GLY A 41 2.07 19.90 15.67
N GLU A 42 2.30 19.30 16.83
CA GLU A 42 3.52 18.53 17.12
C GLU A 42 3.66 17.31 16.20
N LYS A 43 2.57 16.58 15.98
CA LYS A 43 2.55 15.41 15.08
C LYS A 43 2.79 15.80 13.62
N ILE A 44 2.19 16.89 13.17
CA ILE A 44 2.43 17.44 11.81
C ILE A 44 3.89 17.85 11.65
N ARG A 45 4.48 18.53 12.64
CA ARG A 45 5.90 18.91 12.60
C ARG A 45 6.81 17.69 12.51
N HIS A 46 6.51 16.64 13.26
CA HIS A 46 7.27 15.39 13.21
C HIS A 46 7.20 14.72 11.82
N GLU A 47 6.01 14.70 11.20
CA GLU A 47 5.85 14.22 9.82
C GLU A 47 6.66 15.04 8.82
N GLN A 48 6.63 16.36 8.95
CA GLN A 48 7.40 17.24 8.08
C GLN A 48 8.90 16.96 8.17
N SER A 49 9.46 16.87 9.39
CA SER A 49 10.89 16.55 9.56
C SER A 49 11.26 15.19 8.97
N LYS A 50 10.35 14.21 9.03
CA LYS A 50 10.56 12.90 8.40
C LYS A 50 10.61 13.01 6.88
N PHE A 51 9.72 13.81 6.27
CA PHE A 51 9.76 14.06 4.83
C PHE A 51 11.05 14.74 4.38
N GLU A 52 11.56 15.71 5.14
CA GLU A 52 12.82 16.39 4.83
C GLU A 52 14.01 15.40 4.82
N VAL A 53 14.04 14.47 5.78
CA VAL A 53 15.04 13.40 5.82
C VAL A 53 14.90 12.47 4.61
N ASP A 54 13.69 12.08 4.26
CA ASP A 54 13.46 11.19 3.12
C ASP A 54 13.79 11.87 1.78
N ILE A 55 13.46 13.16 1.61
CA ILE A 55 13.89 13.97 0.45
C ILE A 55 15.42 13.98 0.36
N THR A 56 16.11 14.23 1.48
CA THR A 56 17.58 14.25 1.52
C THR A 56 18.18 12.91 1.09
N LYS A 57 17.60 11.78 1.54
CA LYS A 57 18.03 10.43 1.12
C LYS A 57 17.83 10.20 -0.37
N ILE A 58 16.70 10.65 -0.94
CA ILE A 58 16.43 10.54 -2.39
C ILE A 58 17.47 11.34 -3.16
N LEU A 59 17.76 12.57 -2.74
CA LEU A 59 18.77 13.42 -3.37
C LEU A 59 20.17 12.79 -3.33
N GLN A 60 20.48 12.04 -2.26
CA GLN A 60 21.72 11.28 -2.10
C GLN A 60 21.73 9.93 -2.84
N SER A 61 20.73 9.65 -3.69
CA SER A 61 20.55 8.37 -4.38
C SER A 61 20.51 7.16 -3.44
N HIS A 62 20.07 7.36 -2.19
CA HIS A 62 19.89 6.26 -1.25
C HIS A 62 18.56 5.56 -1.50
N ASP A 63 18.56 4.23 -1.44
CA ASP A 63 17.37 3.43 -1.72
C ASP A 63 16.38 3.51 -0.55
N ILE A 64 15.21 4.11 -0.79
CA ILE A 64 14.12 4.14 0.18
C ILE A 64 13.28 2.88 -0.01
N LYS A 65 13.31 1.98 0.98
CA LYS A 65 12.42 0.81 1.02
C LYS A 65 10.98 1.29 1.23
N THR A 66 10.26 1.47 0.14
CA THR A 66 8.90 2.06 0.13
C THR A 66 7.78 1.05 0.38
N LYS A 67 8.00 -0.26 0.16
CA LYS A 67 6.95 -1.28 0.30
C LYS A 67 7.25 -2.27 1.41
N LYS A 68 6.29 -2.46 2.33
CA LYS A 68 6.33 -3.56 3.31
C LYS A 68 6.43 -4.91 2.60
N THR A 69 7.24 -5.83 3.12
CA THR A 69 7.46 -7.17 2.56
C THR A 69 6.16 -7.94 2.31
N CYS A 70 5.15 -7.77 3.16
CA CYS A 70 3.84 -8.41 3.00
C CYS A 70 3.10 -7.95 1.74
N HIS A 71 3.16 -6.65 1.41
CA HIS A 71 2.54 -6.08 0.21
C HIS A 71 3.23 -6.58 -1.05
N ARG A 72 4.56 -6.69 -1.02
CA ARG A 72 5.35 -7.27 -2.12
C ARG A 72 4.96 -8.74 -2.37
N LYS A 73 4.92 -9.56 -1.32
CA LYS A 73 4.50 -10.97 -1.41
C LYS A 73 3.07 -11.12 -1.93
N LEU A 74 2.18 -10.20 -1.55
CA LEU A 74 0.80 -10.19 -2.04
C LEU A 74 0.73 -9.82 -3.52
N ASP A 75 1.43 -8.77 -3.95
CA ASP A 75 1.53 -8.39 -5.37
C ASP A 75 2.06 -9.58 -6.20
N GLU A 76 3.12 -10.26 -5.73
CA GLU A 76 3.68 -11.47 -6.38
C GLU A 76 2.67 -12.63 -6.48
N ARG A 77 1.78 -12.81 -5.49
CA ARG A 77 0.73 -13.84 -5.54
C ARG A 77 -0.37 -13.47 -6.54
N ILE A 78 -0.79 -12.22 -6.55
CA ILE A 78 -1.81 -11.72 -7.48
C ILE A 78 -1.32 -11.80 -8.92
N THR A 79 -0.07 -11.39 -9.20
CA THR A 79 0.53 -11.50 -10.53
C THR A 79 0.62 -12.95 -10.99
N ARG A 80 1.01 -13.88 -10.11
CA ARG A 80 1.01 -15.32 -10.46
C ARG A 80 -0.37 -15.84 -10.81
N LEU A 81 -1.38 -15.48 -10.02
CA LEU A 81 -2.77 -15.89 -10.24
C LEU A 81 -3.32 -15.33 -11.57
N ALA A 82 -3.01 -14.06 -11.88
CA ALA A 82 -3.40 -13.41 -13.13
C ALA A 82 -2.72 -14.08 -14.34
N ASN A 83 -1.43 -14.44 -14.23
CA ASN A 83 -0.70 -15.10 -15.31
C ASN A 83 -1.13 -16.56 -15.51
N SER A 84 -1.64 -17.24 -14.48
CA SER A 84 -2.16 -18.60 -14.56
C SER A 84 -3.65 -18.66 -14.89
N PHE A 85 -4.27 -17.54 -15.28
CA PHE A 85 -5.70 -17.47 -15.56
C PHE A 85 -6.04 -18.22 -16.85
N ASP A 86 -6.89 -19.24 -16.73
CA ASP A 86 -7.51 -19.95 -17.85
C ASP A 86 -9.01 -19.59 -17.91
N PRO A 87 -9.53 -19.10 -19.05
CA PRO A 87 -10.94 -18.79 -19.23
C PRO A 87 -11.90 -19.94 -18.86
N THR A 88 -11.45 -21.19 -18.95
CA THR A 88 -12.27 -22.37 -18.62
C THR A 88 -12.50 -22.56 -17.11
N GLN A 89 -11.73 -21.89 -16.25
CA GLN A 89 -11.78 -22.04 -14.78
C GLN A 89 -12.15 -20.73 -14.05
N LEU A 90 -12.95 -19.87 -14.69
CA LEU A 90 -13.38 -18.58 -14.14
C LEU A 90 -13.97 -18.68 -12.73
N ASP A 91 -14.78 -19.70 -12.44
CA ASP A 91 -15.41 -19.89 -11.11
C ASP A 91 -14.38 -20.14 -10.00
N GLN A 92 -13.33 -20.93 -10.30
CA GLN A 92 -12.27 -21.23 -9.35
C GLN A 92 -11.33 -20.04 -9.14
N PHE A 93 -11.09 -19.27 -10.20
CA PHE A 93 -10.37 -17.99 -10.13
C PHE A 93 -11.11 -16.98 -9.24
N LEU A 94 -12.43 -16.81 -9.46
CA LEU A 94 -13.26 -15.89 -8.68
C LEU A 94 -13.39 -16.31 -7.21
N LYS A 95 -13.38 -17.61 -6.88
CA LYS A 95 -13.35 -18.10 -5.49
C LYS A 95 -12.01 -17.87 -4.79
N ASN A 96 -10.90 -17.92 -5.53
CA ASN A 96 -9.56 -17.71 -4.97
C ASN A 96 -9.22 -16.23 -4.76
N MET A 97 -9.86 -15.31 -5.47
CA MET A 97 -9.62 -13.87 -5.35
C MET A 97 -9.96 -13.28 -3.96
N PRO A 98 -11.16 -13.54 -3.38
CA PRO A 98 -11.53 -13.08 -2.03
C PRO A 98 -10.57 -13.54 -0.93
N ALA A 99 -10.05 -14.77 -1.02
CA ALA A 99 -9.09 -15.29 -0.04
C ALA A 99 -7.75 -14.52 -0.08
N ASN A 100 -7.32 -14.09 -1.26
CA ASN A 100 -6.11 -13.28 -1.42
C ASN A 100 -6.35 -11.79 -1.06
N ILE A 101 -7.56 -11.29 -1.27
CA ILE A 101 -7.96 -9.92 -0.85
C ILE A 101 -8.17 -9.84 0.67
N ASN A 102 -8.68 -10.87 1.34
CA ASN A 102 -8.81 -10.87 2.82
C ASN A 102 -7.45 -10.84 3.54
N LEU A 103 -6.40 -11.42 2.94
CA LEU A 103 -5.02 -11.26 3.40
C LEU A 103 -4.51 -9.80 3.32
N TRP A 104 -5.15 -8.95 2.51
CA TRP A 104 -4.84 -7.53 2.41
C TRP A 104 -5.26 -6.76 3.66
N VAL A 105 -6.44 -7.08 4.22
CA VAL A 105 -6.94 -6.48 5.48
C VAL A 105 -5.99 -6.81 6.65
N PHE A 106 -5.49 -8.04 6.71
CA PHE A 106 -4.51 -8.46 7.71
C PHE A 106 -3.10 -7.90 7.52
N CYS A 107 -2.76 -7.36 6.34
CA CYS A 107 -1.48 -6.67 6.12
C CYS A 107 -1.54 -5.17 6.43
N PHE A 108 -2.75 -4.63 6.61
CA PHE A 108 -3.02 -3.25 6.97
C PHE A 108 -3.05 -3.01 8.49
N LEU A 109 -3.49 -4.02 9.26
CA LEU A 109 -3.28 -4.14 10.71
C LEU A 109 -1.83 -4.50 11.05
#